data_AF-A0A8H7VZX7-F1
#
_entry.id   AF-A0A8H7VZX7-F1
#
_cell.length_a   1.000
_cell.length_b   1.000
_cell.length_c   1.000
_cell.angle_alpha   90.00
_cell.angle_beta   90.00
_cell.angle_gamma   90.00
#
_symmetry.space_group_name_H-M   'P 1'
#
loop_
_entity.id
_entity.type
_entity.pdbx_description
1 polymer ?
#
loop_
_entity_poly.entity_id
_entity_poly.type
_entity_poly.pdbx_seq_one_letter_code
_entity_poly.pdbx_strand_id
1 'polypeptide(L)'
;MLRRFQSLFTRQEDGKLYNNQNESVQSWNTFTKPQSSYSQESIIQQQQQVDQHVQAGIEHHELGQLEKATHYFRLAAKQECPIGMFLYGISLRHGWGCKLNTCLAFQYLQTAAEYAVHDMLNGLASNGELIIAIYELGVSFQQGWGVTKNKETAFYYFEIAANLGDLDAMNDLAFCYTHGHGVKKNIFKAAQYYRMASKQGNVQIGNSWIWKDKYNIVDEPGWDKKLCIK
;
A
#
# COMPACT_ATOMS: atom_id res chain seq x y z
N MET A 1 -18.24 2.37 -0.04
CA MET A 1 -16.82 2.40 -0.44
C MET A 1 -16.16 1.03 -0.25
N LEU A 2 -16.08 0.47 0.97
CA LEU A 2 -15.36 -0.79 1.23
C LEU A 2 -15.85 -2.03 0.42
N ARG A 3 -17.15 -2.16 0.12
CA ARG A 3 -17.65 -3.23 -0.79
C ARG A 3 -17.16 -3.11 -2.24
N ARG A 4 -16.90 -1.88 -2.71
CA ARG A 4 -16.34 -1.62 -4.06
C ARG A 4 -14.83 -1.89 -4.09
N PHE A 5 -14.13 -1.69 -2.97
CA PHE A 5 -12.71 -2.06 -2.81
C PHE A 5 -12.53 -3.56 -3.08
N GLN A 6 -13.32 -4.43 -2.44
CA GLN A 6 -13.32 -5.87 -2.69
C GLN A 6 -13.67 -6.25 -4.15
N SER A 7 -14.62 -5.54 -4.77
CA SER A 7 -15.04 -5.82 -6.16
C SER A 7 -14.00 -5.46 -7.23
N LEU A 8 -13.04 -4.58 -6.93
CA LEU A 8 -11.99 -4.21 -7.88
C LEU A 8 -10.93 -5.31 -8.03
N PHE A 9 -10.84 -6.22 -7.06
CA PHE A 9 -9.91 -7.36 -7.11
C PHE A 9 -10.48 -8.60 -7.80
N THR A 10 -11.79 -8.66 -8.02
CA THR A 10 -12.46 -9.79 -8.69
C THR A 10 -12.62 -9.57 -10.20
N ARG A 11 -12.24 -8.40 -10.74
CA ARG A 11 -12.54 -7.99 -12.11
C ARG A 11 -11.35 -8.01 -13.07
N GLN A 12 -10.22 -8.61 -12.68
CA GLN A 12 -8.99 -8.63 -13.48
C GLN A 12 -8.52 -10.05 -13.85
N GLU A 13 -9.44 -11.02 -13.92
CA GLU A 13 -9.24 -12.31 -14.57
C GLU A 13 -10.10 -12.38 -15.84
N ASP A 14 -9.62 -11.80 -16.95
CA ASP A 14 -10.23 -12.07 -18.26
C ASP A 14 -9.71 -13.41 -18.81
N GLY A 15 -10.63 -14.37 -18.99
CA GLY A 15 -10.53 -15.29 -20.13
C GLY A 15 -10.56 -16.79 -19.88
N LYS A 16 -10.93 -17.31 -18.70
CA LYS A 16 -11.29 -18.73 -18.56
C LYS A 16 -12.66 -18.89 -17.89
N LEU A 17 -13.65 -19.24 -18.71
CA LEU A 17 -14.94 -19.76 -18.25
C LEU A 17 -14.70 -21.00 -17.39
N TYR A 18 -14.79 -20.87 -16.08
CA TYR A 18 -15.28 -21.94 -15.24
C TYR A 18 -16.71 -21.59 -14.83
N ASN A 19 -17.65 -22.27 -15.46
CA ASN A 19 -19.02 -22.35 -14.99
C ASN A 19 -19.02 -22.90 -13.57
N ASN A 20 -19.57 -22.14 -12.63
CA ASN A 20 -20.36 -22.73 -11.57
C ASN A 20 -21.45 -21.75 -11.14
N GLN A 21 -22.59 -21.84 -11.83
CA GLN A 21 -23.85 -21.39 -11.27
C GLN A 21 -24.23 -22.36 -10.14
N ASN A 22 -24.73 -21.80 -9.04
CA ASN A 22 -25.27 -22.47 -7.85
C ASN A 22 -24.26 -23.03 -6.84
N GLU A 23 -23.65 -22.15 -6.04
CA GLU A 23 -23.61 -22.40 -4.59
C GLU A 23 -24.00 -21.12 -3.83
N SER A 24 -25.00 -21.28 -2.99
CA SER A 24 -25.60 -20.29 -2.11
C SER A 24 -24.60 -19.61 -1.16
N VAL A 25 -24.94 -18.38 -0.79
CA VAL A 25 -24.27 -17.46 0.15
C VAL A 25 -24.21 -18.01 1.60
N GLN A 26 -23.64 -19.19 1.82
CA GLN A 26 -23.59 -19.87 3.13
C GLN A 26 -22.25 -20.57 3.47
N SER A 27 -21.18 -20.44 2.67
CA SER A 27 -19.92 -21.21 2.90
C SER A 27 -18.68 -20.39 3.33
N TRP A 28 -18.83 -19.21 3.96
CA TRP A 28 -17.70 -18.54 4.65
C TRP A 28 -17.52 -18.99 6.12
N ASN A 29 -18.24 -20.02 6.57
CA ASN A 29 -18.22 -20.50 7.96
C ASN A 29 -17.40 -21.77 8.22
N THR A 30 -16.52 -22.19 7.31
CA THR A 30 -15.57 -23.30 7.59
C THR A 30 -14.21 -23.07 6.95
N PHE A 31 -13.55 -21.97 7.29
CA PHE A 31 -12.10 -21.99 7.40
C PHE A 31 -11.77 -22.34 8.85
N THR A 32 -11.88 -23.63 9.21
CA THR A 32 -11.23 -24.10 10.42
C THR A 32 -9.74 -24.02 10.17
N LYS A 33 -9.15 -22.89 10.59
CA LYS A 33 -7.73 -22.75 10.90
C LYS A 33 -7.30 -24.08 11.56
N PRO A 34 -6.22 -24.75 11.14
CA PRO A 34 -5.64 -25.75 12.02
C PRO A 34 -5.37 -25.03 13.33
N GLN A 35 -6.08 -25.42 14.40
CA GLN A 35 -5.86 -24.90 15.74
C GLN A 35 -4.47 -25.37 16.16
N SER A 36 -3.45 -24.58 15.82
CA SER A 36 -2.16 -24.72 16.46
C SER A 36 -2.34 -24.24 17.90
N SER A 37 -2.23 -25.17 18.83
CA SER A 37 -2.33 -24.92 20.28
C SER A 37 -1.06 -24.22 20.76
N TYR A 38 -0.82 -23.00 20.29
CA TYR A 38 0.23 -22.14 20.81
C TYR A 38 -0.21 -21.57 22.15
N SER A 39 0.65 -21.64 23.16
CA SER A 39 0.40 -20.97 24.44
C SER A 39 0.33 -19.45 24.21
N GLN A 40 -0.45 -18.74 25.03
CA GLN A 40 -0.52 -17.28 25.00
C GLN A 40 0.88 -16.65 25.01
N GLU A 41 1.81 -17.24 25.77
CA GLU A 41 3.21 -16.85 25.85
C GLU A 41 3.96 -17.00 24.52
N SER A 42 3.74 -18.10 23.79
CA SER A 42 4.37 -18.30 22.48
C SER A 42 3.85 -17.32 21.41
N ILE A 43 2.58 -16.93 21.49
CA ILE A 43 2.01 -15.89 20.60
C ILE A 43 2.63 -14.53 20.91
N ILE A 44 2.77 -14.18 22.19
CA ILE A 44 3.39 -12.92 22.62
C ILE A 44 4.86 -12.86 22.19
N GLN A 45 5.62 -13.95 22.38
CA GLN A 45 7.02 -14.03 21.96
C GLN A 45 7.17 -13.90 20.44
N GLN A 46 6.29 -14.54 19.67
CA GLN A 46 6.30 -14.44 18.21
C GLN A 46 5.98 -13.01 17.76
N GLN A 47 4.97 -12.37 18.34
CA GLN A 47 4.63 -10.98 18.02
C GLN A 47 5.79 -10.03 18.36
N GLN A 48 6.41 -10.20 19.52
CA GLN A 48 7.56 -9.40 19.94
C GLN A 48 8.76 -9.58 18.99
N GLN A 49 8.96 -10.78 18.46
CA GLN A 49 9.99 -11.05 17.46
C GLN A 49 9.69 -10.36 16.12
N VAL A 50 8.43 -10.33 15.68
CA VAL A 50 7.99 -9.61 14.48
C VAL A 50 8.27 -8.11 14.62
N ASP A 51 7.89 -7.52 15.76
CA ASP A 51 8.06 -6.10 16.02
C ASP A 51 9.55 -5.71 16.04
N GLN A 52 10.40 -6.58 16.59
CA GLN A 52 11.87 -6.42 16.54
C GLN A 52 12.41 -6.41 15.10
N HIS A 53 11.89 -7.26 14.21
CA HIS A 53 12.32 -7.25 12.82
C HIS A 53 11.92 -5.96 12.11
N VAL A 54 10.71 -5.46 12.32
CA VAL A 54 10.26 -4.19 11.74
C VAL A 54 11.17 -3.05 12.21
N GLN A 55 11.39 -2.97 13.52
CA GLN A 55 12.24 -1.94 14.13
C GLN A 55 13.68 -1.99 13.62
N ALA A 56 14.30 -3.17 13.59
CA ALA A 56 15.65 -3.35 13.05
C ALA A 56 15.73 -2.97 11.56
N GLY A 57 14.68 -3.29 10.79
CA GLY A 57 14.58 -2.89 9.39
C GLY A 57 14.57 -1.37 9.21
N ILE A 58 13.78 -0.66 10.03
CA ILE A 58 13.71 0.80 10.03
C ILE A 58 15.07 1.40 10.40
N GLU A 59 15.69 0.96 11.49
CA GLU A 59 17.01 1.45 11.93
C GLU A 59 18.08 1.29 10.85
N HIS A 60 18.17 0.09 10.23
CA HIS A 60 19.09 -0.13 9.12
C HIS A 60 18.75 0.73 7.90
N HIS A 61 17.47 0.95 7.63
CA HIS A 61 17.03 1.86 6.57
C HIS A 61 17.48 3.29 6.85
N GLU A 62 17.38 3.76 8.10
CA GLU A 62 17.86 5.09 8.49
C GLU A 62 19.37 5.24 8.30
N LEU A 63 20.13 4.23 8.70
CA LEU A 63 21.58 4.12 8.54
C LEU A 63 22.03 3.92 7.06
N GLY A 64 21.10 3.76 6.13
CA GLY A 64 21.41 3.55 4.70
C GLY A 64 21.86 2.14 4.36
N GLN A 65 21.73 1.19 5.28
CA GLN A 65 22.06 -0.22 5.08
C GLN A 65 20.88 -0.96 4.43
N LEU A 66 20.57 -0.60 3.18
CA LEU A 66 19.32 -1.00 2.50
C LEU A 66 19.16 -2.53 2.36
N GLU A 67 20.23 -3.26 2.10
CA GLU A 67 20.17 -4.74 2.00
C GLU A 67 19.73 -5.38 3.32
N LYS A 68 20.25 -4.89 4.45
CA LYS A 68 19.85 -5.37 5.78
C LYS A 68 18.44 -4.93 6.12
N ALA A 69 18.09 -3.69 5.82
CA ALA A 69 16.74 -3.18 6.01
C ALA A 69 15.70 -4.06 5.28
N THR A 70 15.91 -4.28 3.99
CA THR A 70 15.04 -5.09 3.15
C THR A 70 15.04 -6.57 3.57
N HIS A 71 16.16 -7.09 4.09
CA HIS A 71 16.20 -8.42 4.68
C HIS A 71 15.23 -8.54 5.86
N TYR A 72 15.26 -7.60 6.80
CA TYR A 72 14.37 -7.59 7.96
C TYR A 72 12.90 -7.34 7.58
N PHE A 73 12.63 -6.43 6.65
CA PHE A 73 11.27 -6.23 6.13
C PHE A 73 10.71 -7.51 5.50
N ARG A 74 11.54 -8.25 4.76
CA ARG A 74 11.15 -9.56 4.21
C ARG A 74 10.87 -10.58 5.32
N LEU A 75 11.64 -10.60 6.41
CA LEU A 75 11.38 -11.49 7.55
C LEU A 75 10.06 -11.16 8.24
N ALA A 76 9.76 -9.88 8.42
CA ALA A 76 8.48 -9.43 8.95
C ALA A 76 7.31 -9.78 8.01
N ALA A 77 7.46 -9.54 6.70
CA ALA A 77 6.45 -9.87 5.68
C ALA A 77 6.13 -11.38 5.64
N LYS A 78 7.15 -12.24 5.80
CA LYS A 78 6.97 -13.71 5.88
C LYS A 78 6.17 -14.15 7.11
N GLN A 79 6.14 -13.34 8.16
CA GLN A 79 5.35 -13.58 9.36
C GLN A 79 3.98 -12.90 9.28
N GLU A 80 3.55 -12.55 8.07
CA GLU A 80 2.26 -11.92 7.77
C GLU A 80 2.05 -10.55 8.45
N CYS A 81 3.13 -9.89 8.85
CA CYS A 81 3.07 -8.56 9.44
C CYS A 81 2.70 -7.51 8.38
N PRO A 82 1.57 -6.78 8.51
CA PRO A 82 1.12 -5.85 7.48
C PRO A 82 2.12 -4.73 7.18
N ILE A 83 2.75 -4.16 8.21
CA ILE A 83 3.78 -3.13 8.04
C ILE A 83 5.04 -3.70 7.38
N GLY A 84 5.41 -4.95 7.70
CA GLY A 84 6.50 -5.66 7.04
C GLY A 84 6.24 -5.89 5.56
N MET A 85 5.03 -6.33 5.22
CA MET A 85 4.59 -6.49 3.82
C MET A 85 4.64 -5.16 3.07
N PHE A 86 4.11 -4.09 3.68
CA PHE A 86 4.14 -2.76 3.12
C PHE A 86 5.59 -2.31 2.81
N LEU A 87 6.46 -2.29 3.81
CA LEU A 87 7.85 -1.84 3.67
C LEU A 87 8.64 -2.71 2.68
N TYR A 88 8.44 -4.03 2.72
CA TYR A 88 9.07 -4.93 1.75
C TYR A 88 8.56 -4.70 0.33
N GLY A 89 7.26 -4.44 0.16
CA GLY A 89 6.65 -4.07 -1.11
C GLY A 89 7.26 -2.80 -1.70
N ILE A 90 7.43 -1.75 -0.89
CA ILE A 90 8.12 -0.52 -1.30
C ILE A 90 9.57 -0.81 -1.71
N SER A 91 10.32 -1.58 -0.90
CA SER A 91 11.69 -1.97 -1.24
C SER A 91 11.79 -2.70 -2.58
N LEU A 92 10.90 -3.65 -2.86
CA LEU A 92 10.86 -4.38 -4.13
C LEU A 92 10.51 -3.49 -5.32
N ARG A 93 9.63 -2.52 -5.11
CA ARG A 93 9.18 -1.59 -6.14
C ARG A 93 10.27 -0.61 -6.58
N HIS A 94 11.14 -0.22 -5.66
CA HIS A 94 12.23 0.73 -5.93
C HIS A 94 13.60 0.05 -6.05
N GLY A 95 13.70 -1.26 -5.77
CA GLY A 95 14.96 -2.00 -5.81
C GLY A 95 15.89 -1.70 -4.63
N TRP A 96 15.34 -1.32 -3.47
CA TRP A 96 16.14 -1.01 -2.29
C TRP A 96 16.71 -2.28 -1.67
N GLY A 97 18.03 -2.45 -1.75
CA GLY A 97 18.72 -3.60 -1.16
C GLY A 97 18.26 -4.96 -1.69
N CYS A 98 17.58 -4.99 -2.84
CA CYS A 98 17.06 -6.20 -3.47
C CYS A 98 16.82 -5.99 -4.97
N LYS A 99 16.62 -7.10 -5.70
CA LYS A 99 16.27 -7.03 -7.11
C LYS A 99 14.86 -6.44 -7.28
N LEU A 100 14.76 -5.42 -8.14
CA LEU A 100 13.50 -4.80 -8.54
C LEU A 100 12.47 -5.84 -8.99
N ASN A 101 11.28 -5.82 -8.39
CA ASN A 101 10.16 -6.67 -8.77
C ASN A 101 8.83 -5.97 -8.48
N THR A 102 8.31 -5.25 -9.48
CA THR A 102 7.10 -4.44 -9.34
C THR A 102 5.83 -5.28 -9.21
N CYS A 103 5.76 -6.46 -9.82
CA CYS A 103 4.60 -7.36 -9.68
C CYS A 103 4.49 -7.92 -8.26
N LEU A 104 5.59 -8.43 -7.70
CA LEU A 104 5.60 -8.93 -6.33
C LEU A 104 5.38 -7.79 -5.32
N ALA A 105 5.95 -6.62 -5.58
CA ALA A 105 5.69 -5.42 -4.78
C ALA A 105 4.19 -5.10 -4.71
N PHE A 106 3.51 -5.10 -5.86
CA PHE A 106 2.08 -4.84 -5.93
C PHE A 106 1.27 -5.84 -5.09
N GLN A 107 1.62 -7.13 -5.14
CA GLN A 107 0.96 -8.16 -4.33
C GLN A 107 1.08 -7.89 -2.82
N TYR A 108 2.28 -7.58 -2.33
CA TYR A 108 2.49 -7.26 -0.91
C TYR A 108 1.77 -5.97 -0.48
N LEU A 109 1.79 -4.93 -1.32
CA LEU A 109 1.07 -3.69 -1.06
C LEU A 109 -0.45 -3.93 -1.04
N GLN A 110 -0.94 -4.79 -1.92
CA GLN A 110 -2.35 -5.19 -1.94
C GLN A 110 -2.73 -5.91 -0.64
N THR A 111 -1.96 -6.93 -0.23
CA THR A 111 -2.24 -7.65 1.02
C THR A 111 -2.20 -6.70 2.22
N ALA A 112 -1.22 -5.79 2.29
CA ALA A 112 -1.13 -4.81 3.38
C ALA A 112 -2.36 -3.87 3.41
N ALA A 113 -2.84 -3.42 2.25
CA ALA A 113 -4.03 -2.58 2.16
C ALA A 113 -5.33 -3.35 2.53
N GLU A 114 -5.41 -4.64 2.21
CA GLU A 114 -6.52 -5.51 2.62
C GLU A 114 -6.57 -5.67 4.15
N TYR A 115 -5.42 -5.85 4.80
CA TYR A 115 -5.32 -5.84 6.27
C TYR A 115 -5.80 -4.50 6.85
N ALA A 116 -5.37 -3.37 6.27
CA ALA A 116 -5.82 -2.06 6.71
C ALA A 116 -7.35 -1.93 6.67
N VAL A 117 -7.96 -2.35 5.56
CA VAL A 117 -9.42 -2.33 5.37
C VAL A 117 -10.13 -3.28 6.34
N HIS A 118 -9.58 -4.46 6.57
CA HIS A 118 -10.12 -5.42 7.52
C HIS A 118 -10.12 -4.87 8.96
N ASP A 119 -9.03 -4.26 9.40
CA ASP A 119 -8.94 -3.73 10.76
C ASP A 119 -9.90 -2.54 10.96
N MET A 120 -10.01 -1.67 9.95
CA MET A 120 -11.00 -0.58 9.94
C MET A 120 -12.44 -1.09 10.05
N LEU A 121 -12.78 -2.18 9.35
CA LEU A 121 -14.13 -2.77 9.39
C LEU A 121 -14.46 -3.38 10.75
N ASN A 122 -13.47 -3.92 11.45
CA ASN A 122 -13.65 -4.56 12.75
C ASN A 122 -13.59 -3.57 13.92
N GLY A 123 -13.46 -2.26 13.65
CA GLY A 123 -13.37 -1.24 14.68
C GLY A 123 -12.13 -1.39 15.57
N LEU A 124 -11.13 -2.15 15.11
CA LEU A 124 -9.82 -2.16 15.72
C LEU A 124 -9.23 -0.77 15.50
N ALA A 125 -8.59 -0.21 16.53
CA ALA A 125 -7.83 1.02 16.40
C ALA A 125 -6.58 0.73 15.55
N SER A 126 -6.77 0.46 14.25
CA SER A 126 -5.65 0.28 13.33
C SER A 126 -4.90 1.60 13.30
N ASN A 127 -3.65 1.56 13.72
CA ASN A 127 -2.71 2.63 13.51
C ASN A 127 -2.87 3.12 12.06
N GLY A 128 -3.11 4.42 11.87
CA GLY A 128 -3.26 5.03 10.54
C GLY A 128 -2.07 4.81 9.60
N GLU A 129 -1.01 4.17 10.08
CA GLU A 129 0.19 3.73 9.40
C GLU A 129 -0.08 2.93 8.11
N LEU A 130 -1.12 2.09 8.07
CA LEU A 130 -1.43 1.29 6.86
C LEU A 130 -2.35 1.99 5.85
N ILE A 131 -2.85 3.19 6.15
CA ILE A 131 -3.59 4.00 5.16
C ILE A 131 -2.69 4.29 3.95
N ILE A 132 -1.40 4.43 4.22
CA ILE A 132 -0.34 4.63 3.23
C ILE A 132 -0.32 3.48 2.20
N ALA A 133 -0.59 2.23 2.58
CA ALA A 133 -0.65 1.11 1.63
C ALA A 133 -1.79 1.29 0.61
N ILE A 134 -2.93 1.83 1.05
CA ILE A 134 -4.08 2.14 0.17
C ILE A 134 -3.70 3.24 -0.82
N TYR A 135 -3.02 4.30 -0.35
CA TYR A 135 -2.51 5.35 -1.21
C TYR A 135 -1.54 4.80 -2.26
N GLU A 136 -0.60 3.95 -1.85
CA GLU A 136 0.43 3.37 -2.71
C GLU A 136 -0.13 2.41 -3.77
N LEU A 137 -1.28 1.75 -3.51
CA LEU A 137 -2.04 1.07 -4.56
C LEU A 137 -2.55 2.06 -5.61
N GLY A 138 -3.08 3.21 -5.19
CA GLY A 138 -3.49 4.28 -6.10
C GLY A 138 -2.35 4.74 -7.01
N VAL A 139 -1.17 4.97 -6.43
CA VAL A 139 0.05 5.29 -7.18
C VAL A 139 0.42 4.17 -8.15
N SER A 140 0.29 2.91 -7.73
CA SER A 140 0.61 1.76 -8.59
C SER A 140 -0.31 1.66 -9.80
N PHE A 141 -1.61 1.93 -9.65
CA PHE A 141 -2.56 2.05 -10.77
C PHE A 141 -2.31 3.28 -11.64
N GLN A 142 -1.86 4.40 -11.07
CA GLN A 142 -1.51 5.59 -11.83
C GLN A 142 -0.27 5.36 -12.71
N GLN A 143 0.77 4.73 -12.14
CA GLN A 143 2.07 4.54 -12.78
C GLN A 143 2.22 3.20 -13.51
N GLY A 144 1.32 2.24 -13.28
CA GLY A 144 1.36 0.91 -13.88
C GLY A 144 2.41 0.01 -13.26
N TRP A 145 2.69 0.16 -11.97
CA TRP A 145 3.70 -0.63 -11.28
C TRP A 145 3.12 -1.96 -10.83
N GLY A 146 3.49 -3.03 -11.53
CA GLY A 146 3.00 -4.39 -11.25
C GLY A 146 1.53 -4.63 -11.65
N VAL A 147 0.86 -3.62 -12.21
CA VAL A 147 -0.54 -3.66 -12.62
C VAL A 147 -0.76 -2.79 -13.86
N THR A 148 -1.81 -3.05 -14.64
CA THR A 148 -2.20 -2.21 -15.77
C THR A 148 -2.63 -0.81 -15.28
N LYS A 149 -2.15 0.24 -15.96
CA LYS A 149 -2.50 1.62 -15.64
C LYS A 149 -4.02 1.83 -15.72
N ASN A 150 -4.59 2.40 -14.66
CA ASN A 150 -6.00 2.78 -14.63
C ASN A 150 -6.19 4.02 -13.74
N LYS A 151 -6.50 5.16 -14.38
CA LYS A 151 -6.66 6.45 -13.70
C LYS A 151 -7.92 6.51 -12.83
N GLU A 152 -9.00 5.82 -13.23
CA GLU A 152 -10.25 5.77 -12.47
C GLU A 152 -10.08 4.96 -11.18
N THR A 153 -9.37 3.84 -11.30
CA THR A 153 -8.99 3.01 -10.14
C THR A 153 -8.02 3.76 -9.23
N ALA A 154 -7.01 4.43 -9.77
CA ALA A 154 -6.10 5.28 -8.99
C ALA A 154 -6.85 6.35 -8.21
N PHE A 155 -7.73 7.11 -8.87
CA PHE A 155 -8.59 8.11 -8.25
C PHE A 155 -9.42 7.52 -7.10
N TYR A 156 -9.98 6.33 -7.29
CA TYR A 156 -10.76 5.66 -6.26
C TYR A 156 -9.95 5.32 -5.01
N TYR A 157 -8.71 4.83 -5.16
CA TYR A 157 -7.83 4.57 -4.02
C TYR A 157 -7.39 5.86 -3.32
N PHE A 158 -7.09 6.92 -4.07
CA PHE A 158 -6.79 8.24 -3.50
C PHE A 158 -7.98 8.81 -2.71
N GLU A 159 -9.21 8.62 -3.20
CA GLU A 159 -10.42 9.04 -2.48
C GLU A 159 -10.56 8.32 -1.14
N ILE A 160 -10.27 7.02 -1.09
CA ILE A 160 -10.30 6.25 0.18
C ILE A 160 -9.23 6.77 1.14
N ALA A 161 -7.96 6.82 0.71
CA ALA A 161 -6.86 7.22 1.57
C ALA A 161 -7.02 8.67 2.06
N ALA A 162 -7.47 9.59 1.20
CA ALA A 162 -7.77 10.97 1.56
C ALA A 162 -8.88 11.06 2.62
N ASN A 163 -9.96 10.28 2.49
CA ASN A 163 -11.03 10.25 3.48
C ASN A 163 -10.57 9.67 4.84
N LEU A 164 -9.50 8.88 4.84
CA LEU A 164 -8.87 8.33 6.04
C LEU A 164 -7.80 9.26 6.64
N GLY A 165 -7.51 10.40 5.99
CA GLY A 165 -6.61 11.41 6.53
C GLY A 165 -5.19 11.39 5.95
N ASP A 166 -4.93 10.62 4.88
CA ASP A 166 -3.63 10.63 4.21
C ASP A 166 -3.44 11.93 3.41
N LEU A 167 -2.37 12.66 3.74
CA LEU A 167 -2.09 13.98 3.17
C LEU A 167 -1.68 13.91 1.70
N ASP A 168 -0.89 12.91 1.33
CA ASP A 168 -0.41 12.71 -0.03
C ASP A 168 -1.59 12.36 -0.95
N ALA A 169 -2.49 11.49 -0.49
CA ALA A 169 -3.73 11.15 -1.18
C ALA A 169 -4.66 12.36 -1.36
N MET A 170 -4.77 13.27 -0.37
CA MET A 170 -5.55 14.50 -0.54
C MET A 170 -5.00 15.40 -1.64
N ASN A 171 -3.68 15.53 -1.73
CA ASN A 171 -3.01 16.31 -2.76
C ASN A 171 -3.22 15.69 -4.15
N ASP A 172 -3.05 14.37 -4.27
CA ASP A 172 -3.27 13.64 -5.53
C ASP A 172 -4.74 13.64 -5.95
N LEU A 173 -5.67 13.54 -5.00
CA LEU A 173 -7.09 13.66 -5.27
C LEU A 173 -7.45 15.06 -5.79
N ALA A 174 -6.88 16.11 -5.21
CA ALA A 174 -7.05 17.48 -5.69
C ALA A 174 -6.44 17.67 -7.10
N PHE A 175 -5.29 17.05 -7.37
CA PHE A 175 -4.68 17.03 -8.69
C PHE A 175 -5.58 16.33 -9.72
N CYS A 176 -6.17 15.18 -9.37
CA CYS A 176 -7.12 14.45 -10.20
C CYS A 176 -8.34 15.31 -10.56
N TYR A 177 -8.93 16.02 -9.60
CA TYR A 177 -10.03 16.94 -9.85
C TYR A 177 -9.64 18.15 -10.69
N THR A 178 -8.41 18.64 -10.58
CA THR A 178 -7.92 19.78 -11.37
C THR A 178 -7.79 19.42 -12.86
N HIS A 179 -7.22 18.24 -13.13
CA HIS A 179 -6.86 17.82 -14.50
C HIS A 179 -7.82 16.82 -15.12
N GLY A 180 -8.75 16.27 -14.34
CA GLY A 180 -9.74 15.30 -14.79
C GLY A 180 -9.17 13.89 -14.93
N HIS A 181 -8.24 13.48 -14.07
CA HIS A 181 -7.69 12.13 -14.07
C HIS A 181 -8.62 11.18 -13.32
N GLY A 182 -9.27 10.26 -14.05
CA GLY A 182 -10.18 9.28 -13.45
C GLY A 182 -11.50 9.85 -12.95
N VAL A 183 -11.70 11.16 -13.07
CA VAL A 183 -12.88 11.89 -12.61
C VAL A 183 -13.13 13.10 -13.51
N LYS A 184 -14.37 13.59 -13.55
CA LYS A 184 -14.68 14.87 -14.23
C LYS A 184 -13.97 16.02 -13.51
N LYS A 185 -13.37 16.94 -14.28
CA LYS A 185 -12.75 18.16 -13.75
C LYS A 185 -13.71 18.93 -12.84
N ASN A 186 -13.21 19.31 -11.65
CA ASN A 186 -13.93 20.12 -10.68
C ASN A 186 -12.96 20.93 -9.81
N ILE A 187 -12.72 22.17 -10.21
CA ILE A 187 -11.75 23.06 -9.55
C ILE A 187 -12.20 23.42 -8.12
N PHE A 188 -13.50 23.50 -7.86
CA PHE A 188 -14.03 23.78 -6.52
C PHE A 188 -13.72 22.64 -5.54
N LYS A 189 -13.90 21.39 -5.95
CA LYS A 189 -13.51 20.21 -5.17
C LYS A 189 -12.00 20.14 -4.99
N ALA A 190 -11.22 20.39 -6.03
CA ALA A 190 -9.76 20.43 -5.93
C ALA A 190 -9.30 21.45 -4.87
N ALA A 191 -9.83 22.67 -4.91
CA ALA A 191 -9.51 23.70 -3.93
C ALA A 191 -9.93 23.34 -2.49
N GLN A 192 -11.02 22.58 -2.32
CA GLN A 192 -11.41 22.06 -1.00
C GLN A 192 -10.37 21.08 -0.47
N TYR A 193 -9.96 20.09 -1.26
CA TYR A 193 -8.97 19.10 -0.83
C TYR A 193 -7.58 19.71 -0.59
N TYR A 194 -7.12 20.64 -1.43
CA TYR A 194 -5.87 21.36 -1.16
C TYR A 194 -5.92 22.16 0.16
N ARG A 195 -7.05 22.79 0.47
CA ARG A 195 -7.22 23.48 1.76
C ARG A 195 -7.26 22.52 2.94
N MET A 196 -7.83 21.33 2.77
CA MET A 196 -7.84 20.29 3.80
C MET A 196 -6.42 19.80 4.09
N ALA A 197 -5.66 19.44 3.04
CA ALA A 197 -4.27 19.01 3.16
C ALA A 197 -3.40 20.08 3.84
N SER A 198 -3.53 21.35 3.42
CA SER A 198 -2.79 22.46 4.04
C SER A 198 -3.11 22.68 5.51
N LYS A 199 -4.37 22.49 5.94
CA LYS A 199 -4.77 22.62 7.35
C LYS A 199 -4.27 21.46 8.21
N GLN A 200 -4.17 20.28 7.63
CA GLN A 200 -3.69 19.08 8.32
C GLN A 200 -2.17 18.93 8.32
N GLY A 201 -1.41 19.84 7.68
CA GLY A 201 0.05 19.78 7.51
C GLY A 201 0.93 19.72 8.78
N ASN A 202 0.33 19.49 9.96
CA ASN A 202 1.00 19.18 11.23
C ASN A 202 0.79 17.71 11.69
N VAL A 203 -0.05 16.91 11.02
CA VAL A 203 -0.30 15.51 11.35
C VAL A 203 0.45 14.64 10.34
N GLN A 204 1.60 14.12 10.74
CA GLN A 204 2.49 13.38 9.85
C GLN A 204 2.00 11.93 9.66
N ILE A 205 0.92 11.77 8.88
CA ILE A 205 0.54 10.48 8.28
C ILE A 205 0.96 10.59 6.81
N GLY A 206 2.17 10.12 6.52
CA GLY A 206 2.76 10.21 5.18
C GLY A 206 4.10 9.50 5.10
N ASN A 207 4.53 9.18 3.88
CA ASN A 207 5.76 8.44 3.61
C ASN A 207 7.06 9.23 3.86
N SER A 208 7.01 10.41 4.46
CA SER A 208 8.14 11.34 4.49
C SER A 208 9.38 10.78 5.20
N TRP A 209 9.22 9.89 6.17
CA TRP A 209 10.36 9.22 6.83
C TRP A 209 11.01 8.15 5.94
N ILE A 210 10.24 7.55 5.02
CA ILE A 210 10.69 6.59 4.02
C ILE A 210 11.49 7.30 2.92
N TRP A 211 11.04 8.49 2.50
CA TRP A 211 11.66 9.27 1.43
C TRP A 211 12.62 10.35 1.99
N LYS A 212 13.86 9.97 2.29
CA LYS A 212 14.94 10.90 2.67
C LYS A 212 15.70 11.43 1.44
N ASP A 213 16.33 12.60 1.55
CA ASP A 213 17.11 13.25 0.47
C ASP A 213 18.17 12.35 -0.18
N LYS A 214 18.65 11.31 0.53
CA LYS A 214 19.56 10.28 0.00
C LYS A 214 18.98 9.44 -1.15
N TYR A 215 17.66 9.47 -1.37
CA TYR A 215 17.00 8.85 -2.53
C TYR A 215 16.80 9.84 -3.69
N ASN A 216 17.03 11.14 -3.47
CA ASN A 216 17.09 12.18 -4.49
C ASN A 216 18.49 12.30 -5.10
N ILE A 217 19.18 11.18 -5.37
CA ILE A 217 20.39 11.20 -6.18
C ILE A 217 19.96 11.47 -7.63
N VAL A 218 19.72 12.74 -7.91
CA VAL A 218 19.82 13.30 -9.25
C VAL A 218 21.33 13.37 -9.52
N ASP A 219 21.74 12.81 -10.67
CA ASP A 219 23.10 12.87 -11.23
C ASP A 219 24.05 11.70 -10.88
N GLU A 220 23.68 10.47 -11.27
CA GLU A 220 24.69 9.63 -11.92
C GLU A 220 24.73 9.95 -13.43
N PRO A 221 25.90 10.27 -14.01
CA PRO A 221 26.05 10.53 -15.44
C PRO A 221 25.95 9.20 -16.21
N GLY A 222 24.72 8.77 -16.46
CA GLY A 222 24.43 7.53 -17.18
C GLY A 222 22.95 7.15 -17.30
N TRP A 223 22.05 7.82 -16.57
CA TRP A 223 20.61 7.55 -16.65
C TRP A 223 19.93 8.40 -17.72
N ASP A 224 19.62 7.79 -18.87
CA ASP A 224 18.92 8.46 -19.97
C ASP A 224 17.46 8.75 -19.58
N LYS A 225 17.16 10.05 -19.37
CA LYS A 225 15.80 10.57 -19.11
C LYS A 225 14.82 10.35 -20.26
N LYS A 226 15.20 9.64 -21.34
CA LYS A 226 14.33 9.32 -22.49
C LYS A 226 13.51 8.03 -22.37
N LEU A 227 13.64 7.24 -21.30
CA LEU A 227 12.89 5.97 -21.18
C LEU A 227 11.60 6.04 -20.36
N CYS A 228 11.20 7.23 -19.90
CA CYS A 228 9.83 7.49 -19.46
C CYS A 228 9.22 8.52 -20.41
N ILE A 229 8.16 8.12 -21.10
CA ILE A 229 7.44 8.82 -22.18
C ILE A 229 8.03 8.57 -23.58
N LYS A 230 7.63 7.46 -24.19
CA LYS A 230 6.79 7.47 -25.39
C LYS A 230 5.73 6.37 -25.28
#